data_AF-A0A661H4R7-F1
#
_entry.id   AF-A0A661H4R7-F1
#
_cell.length_a   1.000
_cell.length_b   1.000
_cell.length_c   1.000
_cell.angle_alpha   90.00
_cell.angle_beta   90.00
_cell.angle_gamma   90.00
#
_symmetry.space_group_name_H-M   'P 1'
#
loop_
_entity.id
_entity.type
_entity.pdbx_description
1 polymer ?
#
loop_
_entity_poly.entity_id
_entity_poly.type
_entity_poly.pdbx_seq_one_letter_code
_entity_poly.pdbx_strand_id
1 'polypeptide(L)'
;MSATQYYGTGRRKTSTARVFLKSGDGSITINKRPLDQYFGREVARMIVRQPLELVELKDKFDINVTVAGGGSFGQAGAIRHG
;
A
#
# COMPACT_ATOMS: atom_id res chain seq x y z
N MET A 1 -2.67 18.88 -16.93
CA MET A 1 -1.71 17.78 -17.16
C MET A 1 -2.26 16.55 -16.45
N SER A 2 -2.63 15.51 -17.19
CA SER A 2 -3.07 14.25 -16.59
C SER A 2 -1.86 13.62 -15.89
N ALA A 3 -1.89 13.52 -14.56
CA ALA A 3 -0.86 12.79 -13.84
C ALA A 3 -1.08 11.30 -14.11
N THR A 4 -0.11 10.66 -14.75
CA THR A 4 -0.14 9.21 -15.01
C THR A 4 -0.27 8.49 -13.67
N GLN A 5 -1.41 7.82 -13.47
CA GLN A 5 -1.73 7.09 -12.27
C GLN A 5 -1.72 5.60 -12.60
N TYR A 6 -0.83 4.86 -11.96
CA TYR A 6 -0.78 3.42 -12.08
C TYR A 6 -1.75 2.82 -11.07
N TYR A 7 -2.53 1.84 -11.52
CA TYR A 7 -3.54 1.18 -10.70
C TYR A 7 -3.22 -0.31 -10.61
N GLY A 8 -3.25 -0.83 -9.39
CA GLY A 8 -3.12 -2.25 -9.10
C GLY A 8 -4.17 -2.71 -8.11
N THR A 9 -4.53 -3.99 -8.18
CA THR A 9 -5.48 -4.61 -7.26
C THR A 9 -4.84 -5.84 -6.66
N GLY A 10 -4.71 -5.84 -5.34
CA GLY A 10 -4.20 -6.98 -4.59
C GLY A 10 -5.29 -7.65 -3.77
N ARG A 11 -5.23 -8.98 -3.65
CA ARG A 11 -6.19 -9.76 -2.86
C ARG A 11 -5.45 -10.79 -2.04
N ARG A 12 -5.85 -10.96 -0.77
CA ARG A 12 -5.31 -12.01 0.10
C ARG A 12 -6.33 -12.41 1.14
N LYS A 13 -6.58 -13.72 1.27
CA LYS A 13 -7.66 -14.27 2.10
C LYS A 13 -9.00 -13.60 1.72
N THR A 14 -9.66 -12.96 2.67
CA THR A 14 -10.91 -12.19 2.47
C THR A 14 -10.69 -10.69 2.33
N SER A 15 -9.43 -10.23 2.24
CA SER A 15 -9.06 -8.82 2.09
C SER A 15 -8.82 -8.46 0.62
N THR A 16 -9.36 -7.32 0.19
CA THR A 16 -9.13 -6.73 -1.14
C THR A 16 -8.55 -5.32 -0.97
N ALA A 17 -7.42 -5.07 -1.64
CA ALA A 17 -6.73 -3.79 -1.69
C ALA A 17 -6.72 -3.25 -3.12
N ARG A 18 -6.98 -1.95 -3.26
CA ARG A 18 -6.77 -1.19 -4.49
C ARG A 18 -5.64 -0.22 -4.22
N VAL A 19 -4.59 -0.30 -5.02
CA VAL A 19 -3.37 0.48 -4.89
C VAL A 19 -3.31 1.44 -6.06
N PHE A 20 -3.12 2.71 -5.74
CA PHE A 20 -2.93 3.78 -6.69
C PHE A 20 -1.53 4.34 -6.49
N LEU A 21 -0.73 4.23 -7.53
CA LEU A 21 0.65 4.70 -7.59
C LEU A 21 0.70 5.96 -8.45
N LYS A 22 1.34 7.00 -7.92
CA LYS A 22 1.57 8.27 -8.60
C LYS A 22 3.02 8.68 -8.36
N SER A 23 3.69 9.27 -9.34
CA SER A 23 5.03 9.85 -9.11
C SER A 23 4.94 10.97 -8.07
N GLY A 24 5.81 10.92 -7.06
CA GLY A 24 5.77 11.81 -5.90
C GLY A 24 6.89 11.53 -4.90
N ASP A 25 6.67 11.89 -3.63
CA ASP A 25 7.72 12.01 -2.60
C ASP A 25 7.85 10.78 -1.68
N GLY A 26 7.18 9.66 -2.02
CA GLY A 26 7.24 8.42 -1.23
C GLY A 26 6.18 8.32 -0.13
N SER A 27 5.13 9.15 -0.18
CA SER A 27 4.08 9.13 0.83
C SER A 27 3.17 7.91 0.68
N ILE A 28 2.99 7.16 1.78
CA ILE A 28 2.12 5.97 1.79
C ILE A 28 0.90 6.23 2.67
N THR A 29 -0.27 6.21 2.07
CA THR A 29 -1.56 6.40 2.75
C THR A 29 -2.48 5.20 2.53
N ILE A 30 -3.15 4.77 3.59
CA ILE A 30 -4.10 3.67 3.61
C ILE A 30 -5.42 4.17 4.19
N ASN A 31 -6.51 4.09 3.43
CA ASN A 31 -7.84 4.54 3.84
C ASN A 31 -7.81 5.97 4.44
N LYS A 32 -7.07 6.87 3.78
CA LYS A 32 -6.84 8.28 4.20
C LYS A 32 -6.08 8.45 5.52
N ARG A 33 -5.41 7.42 6.01
CA ARG A 33 -4.54 7.46 7.20
C ARG A 33 -3.10 7.09 6.81
N PRO A 34 -2.07 7.61 7.47
CA PRO A 34 -0.70 7.20 7.20
C PRO A 34 -0.50 5.73 7.60
N LEU A 35 0.43 5.04 6.91
CA LEU A 35 0.78 3.63 7.14
C LEU A 35 0.96 3.32 8.64
N ASP A 36 1.64 4.20 9.37
CA ASP A 36 1.99 4.05 10.78
C ASP A 36 0.78 4.12 11.72
N GLN A 37 -0.23 4.93 11.37
CA GLN A 37 -1.47 5.01 12.15
C GLN A 37 -2.45 3.89 11.78
N TYR A 38 -2.43 3.42 10.53
CA TYR A 38 -3.33 2.36 10.10
C TYR A 38 -2.89 0.99 10.64
N PHE A 39 -1.60 0.68 10.52
CA PHE A 39 -1.03 -0.55 11.04
C PHE A 39 -0.33 -0.30 12.36
N GLY A 40 -1.01 -0.55 13.48
CA GLY A 40 -0.39 -0.46 14.81
C GLY A 40 0.71 -1.50 15.07
N ARG A 41 0.88 -2.51 14.20
CA ARG A 41 1.95 -3.53 14.31
C ARG A 41 3.04 -3.29 13.29
N GLU A 42 4.28 -3.29 13.74
CA GLU A 42 5.47 -3.08 12.90
C GLU A 42 5.64 -4.12 11.79
N VAL A 43 5.33 -5.39 12.09
CA VAL A 43 5.40 -6.48 11.11
C VAL A 43 4.49 -6.23 9.90
N ALA A 44 3.29 -5.66 10.12
CA ALA A 44 2.37 -5.35 9.02
C ALA A 44 2.90 -4.21 8.13
N ARG A 45 3.56 -3.22 8.74
CA ARG A 45 4.23 -2.13 8.01
C ARG A 45 5.39 -2.64 7.16
N MET A 46 6.21 -3.53 7.72
CA MET A 46 7.32 -4.17 7.01
C MET A 46 6.85 -4.92 5.77
N ILE A 47 5.77 -5.71 5.88
CA ILE A 47 5.20 -6.47 4.74
C ILE A 47 4.79 -5.56 3.57
N VAL A 48 4.23 -4.39 3.87
CA VAL A 48 3.83 -3.42 2.83
C VAL A 48 5.04 -2.75 2.17
N ARG A 49 6.11 -2.53 2.93
CA ARG A 49 7.34 -1.88 2.42
C ARG A 49 8.25 -2.81 1.63
N GLN A 50 8.20 -4.12 1.85
CA GLN A 50 9.02 -5.13 1.15
C GLN A 50 9.15 -4.93 -0.37
N PRO A 51 8.06 -4.81 -1.16
CA PRO A 51 8.18 -4.65 -2.60
C PRO A 51 8.87 -3.35 -2.99
N LEU A 52 8.60 -2.25 -2.26
CA LEU A 52 9.19 -0.93 -2.52
C LEU A 52 10.69 -0.89 -2.18
N GLU A 53 11.10 -1.62 -1.15
CA GLU A 53 12.52 -1.81 -0.81
C GLU A 53 13.23 -2.62 -1.88
N LEU A 54 12.61 -3.70 -2.38
CA LEU A 54 13.20 -4.56 -3.40
C LEU A 54 13.45 -3.83 -4.72
N VAL A 55 12.57 -2.90 -5.10
CA VAL A 55 12.74 -2.11 -6.32
C VAL A 55 13.43 -0.75 -6.09
N GLU A 56 13.83 -0.45 -4.85
CA GLU A 56 14.44 0.84 -4.47
C GLU A 56 13.62 2.07 -4.89
N LEU A 57 12.27 1.93 -4.92
CA LEU A 57 11.34 2.98 -5.36
C LEU A 57 10.63 3.69 -4.19
N LYS A 58 11.11 3.51 -2.96
CA LYS A 58 10.48 4.07 -1.74
C LYS A 58 10.22 5.57 -1.81
N ASP A 59 11.14 6.33 -2.42
CA ASP A 59 11.11 7.80 -2.37
C ASP A 59 10.69 8.45 -3.71
N LYS A 60 10.20 7.64 -4.66
CA LYS A 60 9.86 8.12 -6.01
C LYS A 60 8.37 8.12 -6.33
N PHE A 61 7.58 7.40 -5.53
CA PHE A 61 6.16 7.22 -5.79
C PHE A 61 5.33 7.40 -4.52
N ASP A 62 4.31 8.22 -4.64
CA ASP A 62 3.22 8.29 -3.68
C ASP A 62 2.25 7.14 -3.93
N ILE A 63 1.85 6.50 -2.83
CA ILE A 63 1.00 5.33 -2.85
C ILE A 63 -0.24 5.63 -2.02
N ASN A 64 -1.38 5.64 -2.68
CA ASN A 64 -2.68 5.74 -2.05
C ASN A 64 -3.40 4.40 -2.15
N VAL A 65 -3.76 3.85 -1.01
CA VAL A 65 -4.34 2.51 -0.93
C VAL A 65 -5.70 2.57 -0.27
N THR A 66 -6.68 1.94 -0.90
CA THR A 66 -7.97 1.66 -0.27
C THR A 66 -8.10 0.17 -0.05
N VAL A 67 -8.31 -0.27 1.19
CA VAL A 67 -8.37 -1.69 1.54
C VAL A 67 -9.61 -1.98 2.39
N ALA A 68 -10.27 -3.10 2.10
CA ALA A 68 -11.44 -3.55 2.84
C ALA A 68 -11.43 -5.07 3.05
N GLY A 69 -12.12 -5.51 4.10
CA GLY A 69 -12.29 -6.92 4.44
C GLY A 69 -11.11 -7.56 5.19
N GLY A 70 -11.37 -8.73 5.77
CA GLY A 70 -10.42 -9.52 6.56
C GLY A 70 -9.86 -8.79 7.79
N GLY A 71 -8.61 -9.11 8.16
CA GLY A 71 -7.91 -8.51 9.31
C GLY A 71 -6.56 -7.89 8.90
N SER A 72 -5.87 -7.27 9.84
CA SER A 72 -4.65 -6.47 9.59
C SER A 72 -3.57 -7.17 8.75
N PHE A 73 -3.25 -8.44 9.02
CA PHE A 73 -2.28 -9.20 8.20
C PHE A 73 -2.81 -9.61 6.83
N GLY A 74 -4.12 -9.85 6.72
CA GLY A 74 -4.77 -10.11 5.44
C GLY A 74 -4.68 -8.87 4.54
N GLN A 75 -5.00 -7.71 5.12
CA GLN A 75 -4.90 -6.42 4.46
C GLN A 75 -3.47 -6.08 4.06
N ALA A 76 -2.49 -6.15 4.98
CA ALA A 76 -1.09 -5.87 4.66
C ALA A 76 -0.57 -6.73 3.50
N GLY A 77 -0.92 -8.02 3.48
CA GLY A 77 -0.53 -8.90 2.37
C GLY A 77 -1.30 -8.62 1.08
N ALA A 78 -2.57 -8.21 1.15
CA ALA A 78 -3.31 -7.77 -0.04
C ALA A 78 -2.69 -6.51 -0.65
N ILE A 79 -2.28 -5.54 0.18
CA ILE A 79 -1.59 -4.33 -0.28
C ILE A 79 -0.26 -4.68 -0.96
N ARG A 80 0.51 -5.60 -0.38
CA ARG A 80 1.79 -6.06 -0.96
C ARG A 80 1.64 -6.67 -2.37
N HIS A 81 0.49 -7.29 -2.66
CA HIS A 81 0.22 -7.90 -3.97
C HIS A 81 -0.37 -6.92 -4.99
N GLY A 82 -0.85 -5.76 -4.52
CA GLY A 82 -1.50 -4.75 -5.34
C GLY A 82 -0.53 -3.74 -5.90
#